data_AF-A0A7W8NA20-F1
#
_entry.id   AF-A0A7W8NA20-F1
#
_cell.length_a   1.000
_cell.length_b   1.000
_cell.length_c   1.000
_cell.angle_alpha   90.00
_cell.angle_beta   90.00
_cell.angle_gamma   90.00
#
_symmetry.space_group_name_H-M   'P 1'
#
loop_
_entity.id
_entity.type
_entity.pdbx_description
1 polymer ?
#
loop_
_entity_poly.entity_id
_entity_poly.type
_entity_poly.pdbx_seq_one_letter_code
_entity_poly.pdbx_strand_id
1 'polypeptide(L)'
;MNSAGLAVKSGELTALRLFDIAYTIDLAQAESLWAAREGGKASRSQLTSTPPKAVTFGVAPLLFSLGSTTLSLGEREVTAELSVRLYDFGVAALAARIAVADLGWDEYVANFDALDRAVGPASLTFWTQWLDRVREVIRPALDRPAADASLEEDYLIGTVHAFSTPIDASELRDRVDLVALLSGEKRALSAASRRELLSRSFSYYADDLVVLTWDRAFIYEPRSDSDVADVIEVANAQLVEFRYYDTLLDDELPRMYDRVESARGAMSLFASRRFAHLARRLYTLVAEVTELTERVDNALQVTEDVYLARVYSTALGLFRVPALGESVDRKLAIIRDTYAALYGEASSRRAELLEVSVVVLIMLEIVLMLLRR
;
A
#
# COMPACT_ATOMS: atom_id res chain seq x y z
N MET A 1 -6.75 -9.03 -35.57
CA MET A 1 -8.21 -9.02 -35.82
C MET A 1 -8.63 -7.57 -35.88
N ASN A 2 -9.35 -7.15 -36.92
CA ASN A 2 -9.75 -5.75 -37.08
C ASN A 2 -10.75 -5.40 -35.97
N SER A 3 -10.38 -4.49 -35.08
CA SER A 3 -11.22 -3.76 -34.11
C SER A 3 -12.27 -2.86 -34.80
N ALA A 4 -12.50 -3.05 -36.10
CA ALA A 4 -13.26 -2.16 -36.96
C ALA A 4 -14.74 -2.10 -36.52
N GLY A 5 -15.07 -1.07 -35.75
CA GLY A 5 -16.44 -0.62 -35.47
C GLY A 5 -16.83 -0.50 -34.00
N LEU A 6 -16.01 -0.96 -33.05
CA LEU A 6 -16.31 -0.76 -31.63
C LEU A 6 -15.67 0.55 -31.14
N ALA A 7 -16.52 1.47 -30.64
CA ALA A 7 -16.08 2.73 -30.07
C ALA A 7 -16.52 2.79 -28.60
N VAL A 8 -15.65 3.34 -27.75
CA VAL A 8 -15.96 3.69 -26.36
C VAL A 8 -16.81 4.96 -26.37
N LYS A 9 -18.07 4.83 -26.00
CA LYS A 9 -19.03 5.94 -25.90
C LYS A 9 -18.81 6.77 -24.64
N SER A 10 -18.55 6.09 -23.53
CA SER A 10 -18.18 6.73 -22.27
C SER A 10 -17.25 5.83 -21.47
N GLY A 11 -16.32 6.44 -20.77
CA GLY A 11 -15.34 5.75 -19.94
C GLY A 11 -14.38 6.75 -19.30
N GLU A 12 -13.32 6.23 -18.73
CA GLU A 12 -12.29 6.99 -18.04
C GLU A 12 -10.93 6.30 -18.20
N LEU A 13 -9.86 7.09 -18.27
CA LEU A 13 -8.49 6.62 -18.08
C LEU A 13 -7.97 7.20 -16.77
N THR A 14 -7.47 6.34 -15.90
CA THR A 14 -6.99 6.73 -14.57
C THR A 14 -5.57 6.25 -14.38
N ALA A 15 -4.68 7.18 -14.03
CA ALA A 15 -3.34 6.87 -13.56
C ALA A 15 -3.29 7.08 -12.06
N LEU A 16 -2.82 6.07 -11.33
CA LEU A 16 -2.62 6.09 -9.89
C LEU A 16 -1.13 6.17 -9.58
N ARG A 17 -0.79 6.96 -8.56
CA ARG A 17 0.54 6.97 -7.94
C ARG A 17 0.38 7.01 -6.44
N LEU A 18 0.92 5.99 -5.77
CA LEU A 18 0.81 5.84 -4.32
C LEU A 18 2.17 6.07 -3.69
N PHE A 19 2.18 6.77 -2.56
CA PHE A 19 3.40 7.10 -1.81
C PHE A 19 3.23 6.77 -0.34
N ASP A 20 4.26 6.20 0.26
CA ASP A 20 4.45 6.28 1.72
C ASP A 20 4.89 7.71 2.09
N ILE A 21 4.13 8.37 2.96
CA ILE A 21 4.42 9.75 3.38
C ILE A 21 4.63 9.93 4.88
N ALA A 22 4.23 8.95 5.71
CA ALA A 22 4.28 9.05 7.16
C ALA A 22 4.08 7.67 7.79
N TYR A 23 4.51 7.51 9.04
CA TYR A 23 4.23 6.28 9.80
C TYR A 23 2.72 6.09 10.04
N THR A 24 2.01 7.18 10.34
CA THR A 24 0.54 7.22 10.40
C THR A 24 0.04 8.62 10.04
N ILE A 25 -1.24 8.73 9.70
CA ILE A 25 -1.91 10.00 9.41
C ILE A 25 -3.13 10.15 10.33
N ASP A 26 -3.19 11.24 11.10
CA ASP A 26 -4.43 11.67 11.74
C ASP A 26 -5.38 12.25 10.68
N LEU A 27 -6.24 11.39 10.14
CA LEU A 27 -7.16 11.78 9.07
C LEU A 27 -8.14 12.87 9.53
N ALA A 28 -8.54 12.92 10.81
CA ALA A 28 -9.45 13.96 11.29
C ALA A 28 -8.76 15.33 11.33
N GLN A 29 -7.50 15.36 11.77
CA GLN A 29 -6.70 16.56 11.72
C GLN A 29 -6.40 16.98 10.28
N ALA A 30 -6.03 16.05 9.40
CA ALA A 30 -5.79 16.33 7.97
C ALA A 30 -7.02 16.95 7.29
N GLU A 31 -8.22 16.42 7.56
CA GLU A 31 -9.50 16.94 7.06
C GLU A 31 -9.73 18.40 7.51
N SER A 32 -9.49 18.68 8.80
CA SER A 32 -9.65 20.03 9.36
C SER A 32 -8.66 21.04 8.76
N LEU A 33 -7.41 20.63 8.54
CA LEU A 33 -6.36 21.47 7.96
C LEU A 33 -6.65 21.78 6.49
N TRP A 34 -7.12 20.77 5.74
CA TRP A 34 -7.48 20.94 4.33
C TRP A 34 -8.65 21.91 4.15
N ALA A 35 -9.72 21.72 4.93
CA ALA A 35 -10.90 22.60 4.90
C ALA A 35 -10.55 24.05 5.24
N ALA A 36 -9.62 24.28 6.17
CA ALA A 36 -9.21 25.62 6.59
C ALA A 36 -8.37 26.38 5.55
N ARG A 37 -7.57 25.67 4.74
CA ARG A 37 -6.59 26.29 3.84
C ARG A 37 -7.05 26.43 2.40
N GLU A 38 -7.72 25.41 1.86
CA GLU A 38 -8.10 25.38 0.43
C GLU A 38 -9.59 25.72 0.20
N GLY A 39 -10.38 25.87 1.27
CA GLY A 39 -11.84 26.12 1.17
C GLY A 39 -12.62 25.00 0.45
N GLY A 40 -11.95 23.89 0.14
CA GLY A 40 -12.49 22.75 -0.57
C GLY A 40 -13.32 21.85 0.35
N LYS A 41 -14.32 21.17 -0.24
CA LYS A 41 -15.07 20.12 0.44
C LYS A 41 -14.18 18.88 0.54
N ALA A 42 -13.58 18.64 1.70
CA ALA A 42 -13.04 17.32 2.02
C ALA A 42 -14.21 16.33 2.21
N SER A 43 -14.06 15.10 1.76
CA SER A 43 -15.05 14.05 1.96
C SER A 43 -14.35 12.79 2.45
N ARG A 44 -14.94 12.14 3.45
CA ARG A 44 -14.55 10.76 3.79
C ARG A 44 -14.97 9.88 2.62
N SER A 45 -14.02 9.14 2.06
CA SER A 45 -14.30 8.22 0.96
C SER A 45 -15.35 7.23 1.43
N GLN A 46 -16.47 7.23 0.73
CA GLN A 46 -17.45 6.17 0.79
C GLN A 46 -17.39 5.47 -0.56
N LEU A 47 -17.50 4.15 -0.55
CA LEU A 47 -17.75 3.41 -1.78
C LEU A 47 -19.17 3.81 -2.19
N THR A 48 -19.25 4.68 -3.19
CA THR A 48 -20.47 5.47 -3.47
C THR A 48 -21.57 4.62 -4.09
N SER A 49 -21.18 3.52 -4.71
CA SER A 49 -22.11 2.64 -5.42
C SER A 49 -22.40 1.35 -4.65
N THR A 50 -21.50 0.94 -3.75
CA THR A 50 -21.69 -0.21 -2.87
C THR A 50 -22.50 0.15 -1.62
N PRO A 51 -23.54 -0.62 -1.24
CA PRO A 51 -24.23 -0.42 0.03
C PRO A 51 -23.23 -0.46 1.19
N PRO A 52 -23.34 0.43 2.20
CA PRO A 52 -22.41 0.45 3.34
C PRO A 52 -22.28 -0.86 4.12
N LYS A 53 -23.22 -1.80 3.93
CA LYS A 53 -23.20 -3.14 4.53
C LYS A 53 -22.37 -4.16 3.75
N ALA A 54 -22.07 -3.89 2.49
CA ALA A 54 -21.42 -4.84 1.59
C ALA A 54 -19.91 -4.66 1.52
N VAL A 55 -19.43 -3.43 1.70
CA VAL A 55 -18.02 -3.12 1.89
C VAL A 55 -17.88 -1.98 2.89
N THR A 56 -16.95 -2.11 3.84
CA THR A 56 -16.67 -1.08 4.85
C THR A 56 -15.16 -0.92 5.01
N PHE A 57 -14.69 0.32 5.03
CA PHE A 57 -13.34 0.63 5.49
C PHE A 57 -13.30 0.51 7.02
N GLY A 58 -12.28 -0.15 7.58
CA GLY A 58 -12.07 -0.13 9.04
C GLY A 58 -11.89 1.31 9.55
N VAL A 59 -11.03 2.07 8.88
CA VAL A 59 -10.91 3.53 9.00
C VAL A 59 -11.12 4.14 7.62
N ALA A 60 -12.20 4.93 7.46
CA ALA A 60 -12.54 5.51 6.16
C ALA A 60 -11.45 6.50 5.68
N PRO A 61 -10.83 6.22 4.51
CA PRO A 61 -9.77 7.06 3.99
C PRO A 61 -10.32 8.42 3.57
N LEU A 62 -9.45 9.41 3.55
CA LEU A 62 -9.83 10.80 3.32
C LEU A 62 -9.54 11.19 1.87
N LEU A 63 -10.57 11.56 1.11
CA LEU A 63 -10.46 11.92 -0.30
C LEU A 63 -10.52 13.45 -0.48
N PHE A 64 -9.55 14.00 -1.20
CA PHE A 64 -9.52 15.39 -1.63
C PHE A 64 -9.52 15.48 -3.16
N SER A 65 -10.21 16.48 -3.70
CA SER A 65 -9.94 16.96 -5.05
C SER A 65 -8.77 17.95 -5.01
N LEU A 66 -7.84 17.81 -5.95
CA LEU A 66 -6.68 18.70 -6.13
C LEU A 66 -6.89 19.68 -7.29
N GLY A 67 -8.12 19.75 -7.83
CA GLY A 67 -8.46 20.50 -9.03
C GLY A 67 -8.11 19.74 -10.31
N SER A 68 -7.94 20.48 -11.41
CA SER A 68 -7.63 19.90 -12.71
C SER A 68 -6.35 20.46 -13.31
N THR A 69 -5.76 19.68 -14.21
CA THR A 69 -4.54 20.04 -14.94
C THR A 69 -4.65 19.60 -16.40
N THR A 70 -3.84 20.20 -17.27
CA THR A 70 -3.78 19.80 -18.69
C THR A 70 -2.66 18.79 -18.89
N LEU A 71 -2.98 17.65 -19.51
CA LEU A 71 -2.02 16.64 -19.91
C LEU A 71 -1.98 16.51 -21.44
N SER A 72 -0.81 16.22 -21.98
CA SER A 72 -0.63 15.96 -23.42
C SER A 72 -0.65 14.45 -23.67
N LEU A 73 -1.75 13.93 -24.23
CA LEU A 73 -1.86 12.55 -24.69
C LEU A 73 -1.53 12.48 -26.18
N GLY A 74 -0.24 12.31 -26.50
CA GLY A 74 0.24 12.39 -27.87
C GLY A 74 0.16 13.83 -28.40
N GLU A 75 -0.63 14.06 -29.44
CA GLU A 75 -0.83 15.40 -30.03
C GLU A 75 -2.03 16.16 -29.43
N ARG A 76 -2.77 15.54 -28.50
CA ARG A 76 -3.96 16.13 -27.90
C ARG A 76 -3.69 16.63 -26.49
N GLU A 77 -4.20 17.80 -26.18
CA GLU A 77 -4.34 18.27 -24.81
C GLU A 77 -5.68 17.81 -24.25
N VAL A 78 -5.65 17.24 -23.05
CA VAL A 78 -6.83 16.79 -22.32
C VAL A 78 -6.79 17.33 -20.90
N THR A 79 -7.97 17.57 -20.33
CA THR A 79 -8.09 17.92 -18.92
C THR A 79 -8.10 16.66 -18.07
N ALA A 80 -7.21 16.59 -17.09
CA ALA A 80 -7.17 15.56 -16.08
C ALA A 80 -7.65 16.13 -14.74
N GLU A 81 -8.63 15.48 -14.13
CA GLU A 81 -9.07 15.75 -12.77
C GLU A 81 -8.13 15.04 -11.80
N LEU A 82 -7.63 15.77 -10.81
CA LEU A 82 -6.69 15.27 -9.83
C LEU A 82 -7.38 15.07 -8.48
N SER A 83 -7.05 13.97 -7.83
CA SER A 83 -7.45 13.72 -6.45
C SER A 83 -6.33 13.05 -5.67
N VAL A 84 -6.42 13.10 -4.35
CA VAL A 84 -5.61 12.26 -3.47
C VAL A 84 -6.50 11.62 -2.42
N ARG A 85 -6.26 10.34 -2.17
CA ARG A 85 -6.85 9.59 -1.07
C ARG A 85 -5.77 9.31 -0.02
N LEU A 86 -6.01 9.70 1.22
CA LEU A 86 -5.11 9.46 2.36
C LEU A 86 -5.63 8.29 3.20
N TYR A 87 -4.72 7.38 3.51
CA TYR A 87 -4.93 6.26 4.41
C TYR A 87 -4.29 6.52 5.77
N ASP A 88 -4.95 6.11 6.85
CA ASP A 88 -4.49 6.35 8.22
C ASP A 88 -3.15 5.65 8.54
N PHE A 89 -2.83 4.59 7.80
CA PHE A 89 -1.56 3.88 7.89
C PHE A 89 -0.40 4.53 7.12
N GLY A 90 -0.53 5.76 6.60
CA GLY A 90 0.64 6.49 6.08
C GLY A 90 0.69 6.72 4.57
N VAL A 91 -0.23 6.12 3.82
CA VAL A 91 -0.20 6.15 2.35
C VAL A 91 -1.05 7.27 1.77
N ALA A 92 -0.51 7.95 0.75
CA ALA A 92 -1.21 8.89 -0.11
C ALA A 92 -1.34 8.35 -1.54
N ALA A 93 -2.55 8.07 -1.99
CA ALA A 93 -2.88 7.62 -3.34
C ALA A 93 -3.36 8.79 -4.19
N LEU A 94 -2.49 9.30 -5.07
CA LEU A 94 -2.81 10.31 -6.06
C LEU A 94 -3.44 9.65 -7.29
N ALA A 95 -4.45 10.30 -7.86
CA ALA A 95 -5.10 9.85 -9.08
C ALA A 95 -5.22 11.00 -10.08
N ALA A 96 -4.92 10.73 -11.35
CA ALA A 96 -5.21 11.58 -12.49
C ALA A 96 -6.24 10.89 -13.36
N ARG A 97 -7.45 11.45 -13.43
CA ARG A 97 -8.61 10.89 -14.11
C ARG A 97 -8.95 11.70 -15.36
N ILE A 98 -9.09 11.03 -16.50
CA ILE A 98 -9.41 11.64 -17.79
C ILE A 98 -10.67 10.99 -18.31
N ALA A 99 -11.75 11.77 -18.35
CA ALA A 99 -13.00 11.32 -18.95
C ALA A 99 -12.82 11.10 -20.46
N VAL A 100 -13.35 9.97 -20.94
CA VAL A 100 -13.30 9.59 -22.34
C VAL A 100 -14.71 9.49 -22.91
N ALA A 101 -14.91 10.10 -24.07
CA ALA A 101 -16.14 10.00 -24.84
C ALA A 101 -15.85 9.84 -26.33
N ASP A 102 -16.66 9.01 -27.00
CA ASP A 102 -16.68 8.84 -28.46
C ASP A 102 -15.32 8.52 -29.12
N LEU A 103 -14.52 7.62 -28.52
CA LEU A 103 -13.24 7.18 -29.10
C LEU A 103 -13.32 5.80 -29.74
N GLY A 104 -12.64 5.59 -30.87
CA GLY A 104 -12.42 4.23 -31.38
C GLY A 104 -11.59 3.40 -30.41
N TRP A 105 -11.75 2.07 -30.39
CA TRP A 105 -10.97 1.20 -29.49
C TRP A 105 -9.45 1.42 -29.60
N ASP A 106 -8.90 1.49 -30.81
CA ASP A 106 -7.47 1.68 -31.00
C ASP A 106 -6.99 3.05 -30.50
N GLU A 107 -7.84 4.08 -30.59
CA GLU A 107 -7.57 5.42 -30.07
C GLU A 107 -7.64 5.46 -28.54
N TYR A 108 -8.58 4.71 -27.95
CA TYR A 108 -8.66 4.49 -26.50
C TYR A 108 -7.38 3.84 -25.97
N VAL A 109 -6.90 2.77 -26.62
CA VAL A 109 -5.63 2.09 -26.28
C VAL A 109 -4.45 3.04 -26.44
N ALA A 110 -4.39 3.80 -27.54
CA ALA A 110 -3.31 4.76 -27.78
C ALA A 110 -3.26 5.86 -26.72
N ASN A 111 -4.42 6.35 -26.27
CA ASN A 111 -4.53 7.33 -25.20
C ASN A 111 -4.13 6.74 -23.84
N PHE A 112 -4.48 5.48 -23.56
CA PHE A 112 -4.05 4.78 -22.35
C PHE A 112 -2.53 4.65 -22.28
N ASP A 113 -1.88 4.24 -23.37
CA ASP A 113 -0.41 4.21 -23.46
C ASP A 113 0.22 5.62 -23.44
N ALA A 114 -0.47 6.63 -23.96
CA ALA A 114 -0.01 8.02 -23.89
C ALA A 114 -0.07 8.57 -22.47
N LEU A 115 -1.07 8.17 -21.69
CA LEU A 115 -1.20 8.52 -20.29
C LEU A 115 -0.03 7.94 -19.49
N ASP A 116 0.29 6.66 -19.70
CA ASP A 116 1.46 6.01 -19.10
C ASP A 116 2.77 6.74 -19.44
N ARG A 117 2.95 7.19 -20.68
CA ARG A 117 4.13 8.00 -21.02
C ARG A 117 4.14 9.39 -20.38
N ALA A 118 2.97 10.00 -20.19
CA ALA A 118 2.86 11.34 -19.63
C ALA A 118 3.08 11.37 -18.12
N VAL A 119 2.51 10.40 -17.40
CA VAL A 119 2.46 10.38 -15.92
C VAL A 119 2.85 9.03 -15.31
N GLY A 120 3.38 8.08 -16.07
CA GLY A 120 3.88 6.81 -15.55
C GLY A 120 5.23 6.93 -14.82
N PRO A 121 5.98 5.84 -14.65
CA PRO A 121 7.17 5.77 -13.78
C PRO A 121 8.27 6.81 -14.09
N ALA A 122 8.40 7.22 -15.35
CA ALA A 122 9.40 8.20 -15.78
C ALA A 122 9.07 9.65 -15.39
N SER A 123 7.82 9.93 -15.00
CA SER A 123 7.29 11.28 -14.75
C SER A 123 7.03 11.54 -13.27
N LEU A 124 7.90 11.05 -12.38
CA LEU A 124 7.76 11.21 -10.94
C LEU A 124 7.58 12.67 -10.50
N THR A 125 8.24 13.60 -11.18
CA THR A 125 8.15 15.04 -10.88
C THR A 125 6.74 15.62 -11.00
N PHE A 126 5.90 15.04 -11.87
CA PHE A 126 4.50 15.46 -11.99
C PHE A 126 3.77 15.19 -10.66
N TRP A 127 3.92 13.97 -10.13
CA TRP A 127 3.26 13.55 -8.91
C TRP A 127 3.82 14.21 -7.65
N THR A 128 5.14 14.33 -7.54
CA THR A 128 5.76 14.91 -6.34
C THR A 128 5.37 16.38 -6.15
N GLN A 129 5.15 17.13 -7.22
CA GLN A 129 4.65 18.51 -7.13
C GLN A 129 3.27 18.60 -6.46
N TRP A 130 2.36 17.67 -6.77
CA TRP A 130 1.05 17.60 -6.13
C TRP A 130 1.14 17.03 -4.72
N LEU A 131 1.97 16.01 -4.51
CA LEU A 131 2.22 15.42 -3.21
C LEU A 131 2.77 16.46 -2.21
N ASP A 132 3.71 17.29 -2.64
CA ASP A 132 4.33 18.30 -1.78
C ASP A 132 3.32 19.36 -1.35
N ARG A 133 2.40 19.78 -2.24
CA ARG A 133 1.28 20.65 -1.85
C ARG A 133 0.42 19.99 -0.77
N VAL A 134 0.11 18.71 -0.93
CA VAL A 134 -0.66 17.96 0.07
C VAL A 134 0.08 17.91 1.41
N ARG A 135 1.36 17.49 1.40
CA ARG A 135 2.23 17.41 2.58
C ARG A 135 2.39 18.75 3.28
N GLU A 136 2.48 19.86 2.56
CA GLU A 136 2.56 21.20 3.14
C GLU A 136 1.32 21.58 3.97
N VAL A 137 0.13 21.16 3.52
CA VAL A 137 -1.13 21.43 4.23
C VAL A 137 -1.28 20.50 5.44
N ILE A 138 -1.04 19.20 5.24
CA ILE A 138 -1.35 18.18 6.26
C ILE A 138 -0.19 17.84 7.19
N ARG A 139 1.00 18.47 7.04
CA ARG A 139 2.19 18.18 7.85
C ARG A 139 1.93 18.01 9.36
N PRO A 140 1.10 18.82 10.04
CA PRO A 140 0.81 18.64 11.47
C PRO A 140 0.11 17.32 11.81
N ALA A 141 -0.57 16.70 10.84
CA ALA A 141 -1.30 15.44 10.96
C ALA A 141 -0.46 14.19 10.64
N LEU A 142 0.79 14.37 10.24
CA LEU A 142 1.69 13.25 9.88
C LEU A 142 2.51 12.85 11.11
N ASP A 143 2.36 11.60 11.59
CA ASP A 143 3.29 11.02 12.56
C ASP A 143 4.53 10.49 11.85
N ARG A 144 5.71 10.87 12.33
CA ARG A 144 7.01 10.51 11.74
C ARG A 144 6.99 10.61 10.19
N PRO A 145 6.88 11.82 9.62
CA PRO A 145 6.81 12.00 8.18
C PRO A 145 8.00 11.38 7.47
N ALA A 146 7.76 10.68 6.36
CA ALA A 146 8.82 10.16 5.51
C ALA A 146 9.68 11.34 5.00
N ALA A 147 11.00 11.23 5.15
CA ALA A 147 11.94 12.26 4.69
C ALA A 147 11.89 12.35 3.16
N ASP A 148 12.04 11.20 2.51
CA ASP A 148 11.93 11.02 1.07
C ASP A 148 10.80 10.02 0.81
N ALA A 149 9.79 10.41 0.02
CA ALA A 149 8.70 9.53 -0.43
C ALA A 149 9.23 8.52 -1.47
N SER A 150 10.21 7.73 -1.04
CA SER A 150 11.04 6.86 -1.86
C SER A 150 10.36 5.54 -2.20
N LEU A 151 9.34 5.18 -1.41
CA LEU A 151 8.52 4.02 -1.65
C LEU A 151 7.24 4.46 -2.35
N GLU A 152 7.08 3.95 -3.57
CA GLU A 152 5.98 4.29 -4.44
C GLU A 152 5.53 3.08 -5.25
N GLU A 153 4.27 3.14 -5.67
CA GLU A 153 3.65 2.23 -6.63
C GLU A 153 2.86 3.04 -7.66
N ASP A 154 2.82 2.55 -8.90
CA ASP A 154 1.95 3.05 -9.95
C ASP A 154 1.03 1.98 -10.49
N TYR A 155 -0.13 2.45 -10.95
CA TYR A 155 -1.12 1.57 -11.54
C TYR A 155 -2.00 2.33 -12.52
N LEU A 156 -2.24 1.78 -13.71
CA LEU A 156 -3.13 2.38 -14.70
C LEU A 156 -4.44 1.61 -14.81
N ILE A 157 -5.55 2.33 -14.92
CA ILE A 157 -6.89 1.75 -15.02
C ILE A 157 -7.60 2.35 -16.22
N GLY A 158 -8.00 1.50 -17.17
CA GLY A 158 -8.89 1.84 -18.27
C GLY A 158 -10.30 1.38 -17.95
N THR A 159 -11.21 2.32 -17.68
CA THR A 159 -12.62 2.05 -17.43
C THR A 159 -13.45 2.38 -18.66
N VAL A 160 -14.37 1.49 -19.04
CA VAL A 160 -15.38 1.70 -20.07
C VAL A 160 -16.75 1.48 -19.46
N HIS A 161 -17.62 2.48 -19.58
CA HIS A 161 -19.01 2.39 -19.15
C HIS A 161 -19.92 2.02 -20.33
N ALA A 162 -19.70 2.59 -21.51
CA ALA A 162 -20.52 2.25 -22.67
C ALA A 162 -19.67 2.09 -23.92
N PHE A 163 -20.02 1.08 -24.71
CA PHE A 163 -19.57 0.97 -26.09
C PHE A 163 -20.64 1.47 -27.06
N SER A 164 -20.27 1.65 -28.32
CA SER A 164 -21.18 2.05 -29.41
C SER A 164 -22.34 1.09 -29.63
N THR A 165 -22.18 -0.17 -29.23
CA THR A 165 -23.21 -1.20 -29.21
C THR A 165 -23.18 -1.92 -27.86
N PRO A 166 -24.32 -2.32 -27.28
CA PRO A 166 -24.34 -3.24 -26.15
C PRO A 166 -23.54 -4.50 -26.52
N ILE A 167 -22.62 -4.90 -25.65
CA ILE A 167 -21.70 -6.00 -25.88
C ILE A 167 -21.54 -6.75 -24.56
N ASP A 168 -21.62 -8.07 -24.60
CA ASP A 168 -21.36 -8.88 -23.42
C ASP A 168 -19.85 -9.11 -23.24
N ALA A 169 -19.44 -9.59 -22.06
CA ALA A 169 -18.04 -9.78 -21.73
C ALA A 169 -17.34 -10.81 -22.63
N SER A 170 -18.07 -11.81 -23.14
CA SER A 170 -17.51 -12.85 -24.00
C SER A 170 -17.26 -12.30 -25.41
N GLU A 171 -18.24 -11.60 -25.97
CA GLU A 171 -18.15 -10.94 -27.27
C GLU A 171 -17.09 -9.82 -27.25
N LEU A 172 -16.96 -9.10 -26.13
CA LEU A 172 -15.94 -8.08 -25.97
C LEU A 172 -14.53 -8.66 -26.10
N ARG A 173 -14.25 -9.80 -25.44
CA ARG A 173 -12.93 -10.47 -25.53
C ARG A 173 -12.58 -10.91 -26.96
N ASP A 174 -13.59 -11.24 -27.77
CA ASP A 174 -13.40 -11.64 -29.16
C ASP A 174 -13.28 -10.44 -30.12
N ARG A 175 -13.90 -9.30 -29.79
CA ARG A 175 -13.95 -8.12 -30.66
C ARG A 175 -12.82 -7.13 -30.45
N VAL A 176 -12.23 -7.07 -29.24
CA VAL A 176 -11.14 -6.14 -28.93
C VAL A 176 -9.87 -6.85 -28.47
N ASP A 177 -8.71 -6.30 -28.85
CA ASP A 177 -7.42 -6.80 -28.37
C ASP A 177 -7.10 -6.20 -26.99
N LEU A 178 -7.63 -6.82 -25.93
CA LEU A 178 -7.33 -6.44 -24.54
C LEU A 178 -5.83 -6.61 -24.21
N VAL A 179 -5.12 -7.49 -24.92
CA VAL A 179 -3.69 -7.70 -24.70
C VAL A 179 -2.91 -6.43 -25.04
N ALA A 180 -3.29 -5.72 -26.10
CA ALA A 180 -2.62 -4.48 -26.49
C ALA A 180 -2.73 -3.42 -25.39
N LEU A 181 -3.91 -3.29 -24.78
CA LEU A 181 -4.15 -2.36 -23.66
C LEU A 181 -3.38 -2.76 -22.40
N LEU A 182 -3.40 -4.04 -22.04
CA LEU A 182 -2.92 -4.53 -20.75
C LEU A 182 -1.42 -4.84 -20.72
N SER A 183 -0.78 -5.06 -21.87
CA SER A 183 0.65 -5.41 -21.91
C SER A 183 1.58 -4.20 -21.86
N GLY A 184 1.13 -3.03 -22.31
CA GLY A 184 2.00 -1.85 -22.52
C GLY A 184 3.11 -2.06 -23.57
N GLU A 185 3.15 -3.24 -24.19
CA GLU A 185 4.15 -3.59 -25.17
C GLU A 185 3.59 -3.44 -26.58
N LYS A 186 4.34 -2.72 -27.42
CA LYS A 186 4.07 -2.68 -28.87
C LYS A 186 4.47 -3.98 -29.57
N ARG A 187 5.24 -4.86 -28.90
CA ARG A 187 5.73 -6.11 -29.47
C ARG A 187 4.72 -7.22 -29.25
N ALA A 188 4.57 -8.10 -30.23
CA ALA A 188 3.66 -9.23 -30.13
C ALA A 188 4.11 -10.19 -29.01
N LEU A 189 3.28 -10.31 -27.98
CA LEU A 189 3.45 -11.32 -26.93
C LEU A 189 3.31 -12.74 -27.50
N SER A 190 4.01 -13.68 -26.86
CA SER A 190 3.86 -15.11 -27.18
C SER A 190 2.43 -15.59 -26.92
N ALA A 191 1.99 -16.64 -27.61
CA ALA A 191 0.66 -17.21 -27.39
C ALA A 191 0.44 -17.70 -25.94
N ALA A 192 1.51 -18.15 -25.27
CA ALA A 192 1.45 -18.52 -23.86
C ALA A 192 1.26 -17.30 -22.97
N SER A 193 2.04 -16.24 -23.18
CA SER A 193 1.94 -14.97 -22.44
C SER A 193 0.59 -14.29 -22.64
N ARG A 194 0.03 -14.34 -23.86
CA ARG A 194 -1.33 -13.85 -24.14
C ARG A 194 -2.38 -14.60 -23.34
N ARG A 195 -2.31 -15.93 -23.30
CA ARG A 195 -3.25 -16.75 -22.51
C ARG A 195 -3.10 -16.49 -21.02
N GLU A 196 -1.87 -16.37 -20.52
CA GLU A 196 -1.63 -16.08 -19.11
C GLU A 196 -2.19 -14.71 -18.71
N LEU A 197 -1.93 -13.67 -19.51
CA LEU A 197 -2.46 -12.32 -19.28
C LEU A 197 -3.99 -12.34 -19.25
N LEU A 198 -4.63 -12.98 -20.24
CA LEU A 198 -6.09 -13.05 -20.32
C LEU A 198 -6.73 -14.04 -19.33
N SER A 199 -5.96 -14.97 -18.76
CA SER A 199 -6.48 -15.91 -17.75
C SER A 199 -6.91 -15.21 -16.46
N ARG A 200 -6.48 -13.96 -16.26
CA ARG A 200 -6.79 -13.09 -15.11
C ARG A 200 -7.99 -12.19 -15.39
N SER A 201 -8.94 -12.69 -16.17
CA SER A 201 -10.21 -12.03 -16.49
C SER A 201 -11.33 -12.52 -15.58
N PHE A 202 -12.06 -11.59 -14.99
CA PHE A 202 -13.20 -11.85 -14.12
C PHE A 202 -14.44 -11.21 -14.71
N SER A 203 -15.51 -11.98 -14.79
CA SER A 203 -16.85 -11.50 -15.12
C SER A 203 -17.78 -12.08 -14.08
N TYR A 204 -18.59 -11.24 -13.47
CA TYR A 204 -19.58 -11.62 -12.48
C TYR A 204 -20.98 -11.60 -13.07
N TYR A 205 -21.29 -10.57 -13.86
CA TYR A 205 -22.43 -10.55 -14.76
C TYR A 205 -22.00 -10.85 -16.19
N ALA A 206 -22.97 -11.18 -17.05
CA ALA A 206 -22.68 -11.41 -18.47
C ALA A 206 -22.15 -10.14 -19.16
N ASP A 207 -22.46 -8.96 -18.62
CA ASP A 207 -22.16 -7.64 -19.17
C ASP A 207 -21.04 -6.89 -18.44
N ASP A 208 -20.31 -7.50 -17.50
CA ASP A 208 -19.15 -6.89 -16.85
C ASP A 208 -17.83 -7.66 -17.11
N LEU A 209 -16.72 -6.94 -17.13
CA LEU A 209 -15.41 -7.53 -17.32
C LEU A 209 -14.32 -6.74 -16.60
N VAL A 210 -13.61 -7.41 -15.71
CA VAL A 210 -12.39 -6.87 -15.10
C VAL A 210 -11.22 -7.75 -15.49
N VAL A 211 -10.15 -7.15 -15.99
CA VAL A 211 -8.89 -7.85 -16.27
C VAL A 211 -7.76 -7.13 -15.57
N LEU A 212 -7.01 -7.85 -14.73
CA LEU A 212 -5.96 -7.29 -13.89
C LEU A 212 -4.57 -7.81 -14.33
N THR A 213 -3.61 -6.90 -14.45
CA THR A 213 -2.17 -7.19 -14.54
C THR A 213 -1.45 -6.55 -13.36
N TRP A 214 -0.12 -6.66 -13.34
CA TRP A 214 0.68 -6.15 -12.22
C TRP A 214 0.59 -4.62 -12.09
N ASP A 215 0.43 -3.91 -13.20
CA ASP A 215 0.54 -2.46 -13.33
C ASP A 215 -0.64 -1.82 -14.10
N ARG A 216 -1.54 -2.64 -14.67
CA ARG A 216 -2.65 -2.19 -15.50
C ARG A 216 -3.94 -2.96 -15.22
N ALA A 217 -5.07 -2.29 -15.32
CA ALA A 217 -6.39 -2.90 -15.32
C ALA A 217 -7.26 -2.40 -16.48
N PHE A 218 -8.13 -3.29 -16.94
CA PHE A 218 -9.27 -2.95 -17.77
C PHE A 218 -10.55 -3.26 -17.00
N ILE A 219 -11.47 -2.31 -16.96
CA ILE A 219 -12.78 -2.43 -16.31
C ILE A 219 -13.84 -2.08 -17.36
N TYR A 220 -14.71 -3.02 -17.67
CA TYR A 220 -15.95 -2.78 -18.38
C TYR A 220 -17.12 -2.90 -17.40
N GLU A 221 -17.79 -1.78 -17.17
CA GLU A 221 -18.87 -1.69 -16.19
C GLU A 221 -20.01 -0.78 -16.68
N PRO A 222 -21.03 -1.37 -17.33
CA PRO A 222 -22.11 -0.61 -17.95
C PRO A 222 -23.13 0.00 -17.00
N ARG A 223 -23.16 -0.48 -15.76
CA ARG A 223 -24.08 0.01 -14.73
C ARG A 223 -23.51 1.20 -13.94
N SER A 224 -22.20 1.44 -14.03
CA SER A 224 -21.47 2.46 -13.26
C SER A 224 -21.76 2.41 -11.75
N ASP A 225 -22.02 1.22 -11.22
CA ASP A 225 -22.50 0.98 -9.86
C ASP A 225 -21.56 0.09 -9.04
N SER A 226 -20.28 -0.02 -9.40
CA SER A 226 -19.33 -0.78 -8.61
C SER A 226 -18.01 -0.05 -8.40
N ASP A 227 -17.39 -0.33 -7.26
CA ASP A 227 -16.22 0.40 -6.76
C ASP A 227 -14.92 -0.38 -7.03
N VAL A 228 -14.85 -1.10 -8.17
CA VAL A 228 -13.68 -1.93 -8.56
C VAL A 228 -12.38 -1.12 -8.57
N ALA A 229 -12.40 0.09 -9.13
CA ALA A 229 -11.21 0.94 -9.20
C ALA A 229 -10.70 1.32 -7.81
N ASP A 230 -11.61 1.61 -6.86
CA ASP A 230 -11.24 1.90 -5.47
C ASP A 230 -10.68 0.67 -4.76
N VAL A 231 -11.23 -0.51 -5.01
CA VAL A 231 -10.71 -1.78 -4.46
C VAL A 231 -9.28 -2.07 -4.96
N ILE A 232 -9.01 -1.81 -6.25
CA ILE A 232 -7.67 -1.95 -6.83
C ILE A 232 -6.71 -0.92 -6.21
N GLU A 233 -7.15 0.31 -5.99
CA GLU A 233 -6.36 1.34 -5.32
C GLU A 233 -6.00 0.94 -3.88
N VAL A 234 -6.97 0.41 -3.11
CA VAL A 234 -6.72 -0.06 -1.75
C VAL A 234 -5.72 -1.21 -1.73
N ALA A 235 -5.83 -2.17 -2.65
CA ALA A 235 -4.88 -3.26 -2.74
C ALA A 235 -3.44 -2.76 -3.04
N ASN A 236 -3.30 -1.73 -3.88
CA ASN A 236 -2.01 -1.06 -4.08
C ASN A 236 -1.54 -0.30 -2.83
N ALA A 237 -2.46 0.34 -2.09
CA ALA A 237 -2.09 1.06 -0.86
C ALA A 237 -1.55 0.11 0.21
N GLN A 238 -2.15 -1.09 0.33
CA GLN A 238 -1.62 -2.14 1.21
C GLN A 238 -0.27 -2.67 0.73
N LEU A 239 -0.05 -2.78 -0.59
CA LEU A 239 1.26 -3.16 -1.14
C LEU A 239 2.36 -2.17 -0.72
N VAL A 240 2.11 -0.86 -0.88
CA VAL A 240 3.05 0.18 -0.43
C VAL A 240 3.38 -0.03 1.05
N GLU A 241 2.38 -0.20 1.89
CA GLU A 241 2.59 -0.29 3.33
C GLU A 241 3.35 -1.54 3.75
N PHE A 242 3.03 -2.70 3.18
CA PHE A 242 3.78 -3.92 3.46
C PHE A 242 5.23 -3.85 2.95
N ARG A 243 5.48 -3.16 1.84
CA ARG A 243 6.86 -2.90 1.37
C ARG A 243 7.61 -1.97 2.32
N TYR A 244 6.92 -1.00 2.92
CA TYR A 244 7.49 -0.13 3.94
C TYR A 244 7.92 -0.94 5.16
N TYR A 245 7.04 -1.77 5.73
CA TYR A 245 7.41 -2.62 6.86
C TYR A 245 8.53 -3.61 6.55
N ASP A 246 8.49 -4.23 5.37
CA ASP A 246 9.51 -5.19 4.96
C ASP A 246 10.90 -4.52 4.92
N THR A 247 10.97 -3.30 4.37
CA THR A 247 12.18 -2.46 4.32
C THR A 247 12.62 -2.00 5.72
N LEU A 248 11.68 -1.52 6.54
CA LEU A 248 11.95 -1.09 7.92
C LEU A 248 12.56 -2.22 8.76
N LEU A 249 12.04 -3.43 8.61
CA LEU A 249 12.52 -4.60 9.34
C LEU A 249 13.85 -5.13 8.78
N ASP A 250 14.07 -5.07 7.47
CA ASP A 250 15.37 -5.41 6.86
C ASP A 250 16.49 -4.49 7.36
N ASP A 251 16.18 -3.23 7.59
CA ASP A 251 17.10 -2.25 8.13
C ASP A 251 17.39 -2.44 9.62
N GLU A 252 16.39 -2.89 10.39
CA GLU A 252 16.51 -3.01 11.85
C GLU A 252 17.11 -4.34 12.30
N LEU A 253 16.92 -5.43 11.54
CA LEU A 253 17.47 -6.75 11.86
C LEU A 253 19.01 -6.75 12.01
N PRO A 254 19.81 -6.23 11.07
CA PRO A 254 21.27 -6.13 11.22
C PRO A 254 21.67 -5.30 12.45
N ARG A 255 21.01 -4.14 12.65
CA ARG A 255 21.28 -3.26 13.79
C ARG A 255 20.94 -3.94 15.12
N MET A 256 19.94 -4.80 15.16
CA MET A 256 19.64 -5.64 16.31
C MET A 256 20.81 -6.59 16.58
N TYR A 257 21.28 -7.32 15.57
CA TYR A 257 22.40 -8.27 15.73
C TYR A 257 23.68 -7.61 16.23
N ASP A 258 24.08 -6.46 15.64
CA ASP A 258 25.27 -5.70 16.07
C ASP A 258 25.18 -5.28 17.54
N ARG A 259 23.98 -4.87 17.98
CA ARG A 259 23.75 -4.48 19.37
C ARG A 259 23.73 -5.67 20.32
N VAL A 260 23.26 -6.84 19.88
CA VAL A 260 23.38 -8.09 20.66
C VAL A 260 24.84 -8.48 20.84
N GLU A 261 25.65 -8.42 19.78
CA GLU A 261 27.07 -8.76 19.82
C GLU A 261 27.85 -7.82 20.75
N SER A 262 27.64 -6.51 20.61
CA SER A 262 28.29 -5.51 21.49
C SER A 262 27.86 -5.63 22.96
N ALA A 263 26.62 -6.04 23.24
CA ALA A 263 26.15 -6.29 24.60
C ALA A 263 26.79 -7.56 25.20
N ARG A 264 27.10 -8.58 24.38
CA ARG A 264 27.82 -9.79 24.81
C ARG A 264 29.30 -9.55 25.07
N GLY A 265 29.97 -8.72 24.27
CA GLY A 265 31.41 -8.42 24.40
C GLY A 265 31.79 -7.60 25.64
N ALA A 266 30.83 -6.97 26.31
CA ALA A 266 31.10 -6.16 27.51
C ALA A 266 31.11 -7.02 28.78
N MET A 267 32.30 -7.32 29.32
CA MET A 267 32.57 -7.90 30.65
C MET A 267 32.13 -6.97 31.81
N SER A 268 30.86 -6.55 31.86
CA SER A 268 30.42 -5.50 32.78
C SER A 268 29.12 -5.83 33.51
N LEU A 269 29.10 -5.49 34.80
CA LEU A 269 27.94 -5.46 35.70
C LEU A 269 26.73 -4.67 35.13
N PHE A 270 26.95 -3.85 34.09
CA PHE A 270 25.90 -3.09 33.39
C PHE A 270 25.31 -3.81 32.17
N ALA A 271 25.78 -5.01 31.80
CA ALA A 271 25.29 -5.77 30.65
C ALA A 271 23.79 -6.10 30.79
N SER A 272 23.34 -6.47 32.00
CA SER A 272 21.92 -6.76 32.28
C SER A 272 21.00 -5.56 32.02
N ARG A 273 21.43 -4.34 32.36
CA ARG A 273 20.67 -3.11 32.06
C ARG A 273 20.63 -2.84 30.56
N ARG A 274 21.75 -3.02 29.85
CA ARG A 274 21.81 -2.84 28.39
C ARG A 274 20.89 -3.82 27.65
N PHE A 275 20.91 -5.09 28.05
CA PHE A 275 20.00 -6.10 27.51
C PHE A 275 18.53 -5.76 27.80
N ALA A 276 18.20 -5.31 29.01
CA ALA A 276 16.83 -4.91 29.34
C ALA A 276 16.35 -3.70 28.51
N HIS A 277 17.21 -2.70 28.28
CA HIS A 277 16.89 -1.56 27.42
C HIS A 277 16.71 -1.99 25.96
N LEU A 278 17.58 -2.84 25.44
CA LEU A 278 17.48 -3.35 24.08
C LEU A 278 16.20 -4.16 23.89
N ALA A 279 15.92 -5.06 24.84
CA ALA A 279 14.72 -5.87 24.87
C ALA A 279 13.46 -4.99 24.85
N ARG A 280 13.43 -3.91 25.65
CA ARG A 280 12.29 -2.98 25.66
C ARG A 280 12.08 -2.27 24.32
N ARG A 281 13.16 -1.87 23.65
CA ARG A 281 13.08 -1.22 22.34
C ARG A 281 12.56 -2.17 21.26
N LEU A 282 13.04 -3.42 21.25
CA LEU A 282 12.54 -4.45 20.34
C LEU A 282 11.06 -4.76 20.59
N TYR A 283 10.65 -4.84 21.86
CA TYR A 283 9.24 -5.04 22.22
C TYR A 283 8.36 -3.91 21.71
N THR A 284 8.78 -2.65 21.89
CA THR A 284 8.06 -1.49 21.35
C THR A 284 7.92 -1.57 19.84
N LEU A 285 9.00 -1.89 19.11
CA LEU A 285 8.95 -2.03 17.66
C LEU A 285 7.99 -3.12 17.20
N VAL A 286 8.05 -4.31 17.83
CA VAL A 286 7.14 -5.42 17.48
C VAL A 286 5.69 -5.00 17.72
N ALA A 287 5.40 -4.41 18.88
CA ALA A 287 4.04 -3.94 19.19
C ALA A 287 3.56 -2.89 18.19
N GLU A 288 4.42 -1.93 17.85
CA GLU A 288 4.14 -0.86 16.89
C GLU A 288 3.84 -1.40 15.48
N VAL A 289 4.68 -2.28 14.94
CA VAL A 289 4.47 -2.83 13.59
C VAL A 289 3.28 -3.81 13.56
N THR A 290 3.06 -4.59 14.61
CA THR A 290 1.89 -5.48 14.69
C THR A 290 0.59 -4.68 14.71
N GLU A 291 0.51 -3.61 15.50
CA GLU A 291 -0.67 -2.73 15.52
C GLU A 291 -0.92 -2.11 14.13
N LEU A 292 0.13 -1.67 13.44
CA LEU A 292 -0.06 -1.12 12.11
C LEU A 292 -0.46 -2.17 11.07
N THR A 293 0.14 -3.36 11.11
CA THR A 293 -0.22 -4.47 10.21
C THR A 293 -1.70 -4.81 10.36
N GLU A 294 -2.23 -4.80 11.59
CA GLU A 294 -3.67 -4.97 11.83
C GLU A 294 -4.51 -3.84 11.21
N ARG A 295 -4.04 -2.59 11.17
CA ARG A 295 -4.76 -1.50 10.49
C ARG A 295 -4.77 -1.69 8.97
N VAL A 296 -3.64 -2.11 8.40
CA VAL A 296 -3.53 -2.43 6.97
C VAL A 296 -4.49 -3.55 6.60
N ASP A 297 -4.49 -4.66 7.34
CA ASP A 297 -5.41 -5.78 7.09
C ASP A 297 -6.89 -5.38 7.23
N ASN A 298 -7.18 -4.43 8.13
CA ASN A 298 -8.53 -3.88 8.31
C ASN A 298 -8.86 -2.70 7.39
N ALA A 299 -7.98 -2.34 6.44
CA ALA A 299 -8.22 -1.22 5.54
C ALA A 299 -9.53 -1.38 4.77
N LEU A 300 -9.85 -2.60 4.30
CA LEU A 300 -11.08 -2.88 3.57
C LEU A 300 -11.67 -4.23 3.97
N GLN A 301 -12.90 -4.21 4.48
CA GLN A 301 -13.68 -5.40 4.77
C GLN A 301 -14.78 -5.54 3.72
N VAL A 302 -14.66 -6.55 2.87
CA VAL A 302 -15.72 -6.92 1.92
C VAL A 302 -16.56 -8.03 2.53
N THR A 303 -17.82 -7.71 2.86
CA THR A 303 -18.69 -8.56 3.68
C THR A 303 -19.82 -9.20 2.88
N GLU A 304 -20.45 -8.48 1.96
CA GLU A 304 -21.65 -8.96 1.24
C GLU A 304 -21.55 -8.86 -0.29
N ASP A 305 -20.46 -8.28 -0.84
CA ASP A 305 -20.23 -8.22 -2.29
C ASP A 305 -19.22 -9.29 -2.74
N VAL A 306 -19.72 -10.39 -3.31
CA VAL A 306 -18.90 -11.50 -3.81
C VAL A 306 -18.02 -11.08 -5.00
N TYR A 307 -18.48 -10.13 -5.81
CA TYR A 307 -17.75 -9.65 -6.98
C TYR A 307 -16.55 -8.82 -6.54
N LEU A 308 -16.77 -7.79 -5.72
CA LEU A 308 -15.70 -6.96 -5.18
C LEU A 308 -14.74 -7.78 -4.32
N ALA A 309 -15.21 -8.74 -3.53
CA ALA A 309 -14.35 -9.63 -2.75
C ALA A 309 -13.39 -10.44 -3.63
N ARG A 310 -13.89 -10.93 -4.77
CA ARG A 310 -13.10 -11.69 -5.73
C ARG A 310 -12.08 -10.82 -6.45
N VAL A 311 -12.49 -9.63 -6.89
CA VAL A 311 -11.56 -8.67 -7.51
C VAL A 311 -10.48 -8.28 -6.50
N TYR A 312 -10.86 -7.95 -5.27
CA TYR A 312 -9.95 -7.56 -4.20
C TYR A 312 -8.94 -8.66 -3.87
N SER A 313 -9.40 -9.87 -3.55
CA SER A 313 -8.52 -11.00 -3.23
C SER A 313 -7.59 -11.36 -4.39
N THR A 314 -8.06 -11.21 -5.63
CA THR A 314 -7.21 -11.39 -6.81
C THR A 314 -6.15 -10.29 -6.90
N ALA A 315 -6.53 -9.02 -6.72
CA ALA A 315 -5.58 -7.91 -6.72
C ALA A 315 -4.48 -8.12 -5.66
N LEU A 316 -4.86 -8.48 -4.43
CA LEU A 316 -3.90 -8.81 -3.37
C LEU A 316 -2.95 -9.95 -3.73
N GLY A 317 -3.48 -11.04 -4.27
CA GLY A 317 -2.67 -12.18 -4.71
C GLY A 317 -1.74 -11.82 -5.86
N LEU A 318 -2.22 -11.01 -6.81
CA LEU A 318 -1.48 -10.53 -7.97
C LEU A 318 -0.32 -9.63 -7.54
N PHE A 319 -0.57 -8.70 -6.63
CA PHE A 319 0.39 -7.77 -6.02
C PHE A 319 1.32 -8.45 -5.01
N ARG A 320 1.10 -9.74 -4.72
CA ARG A 320 1.85 -10.53 -3.73
C ARG A 320 1.79 -9.96 -2.31
N VAL A 321 0.76 -9.21 -1.99
CA VAL A 321 0.54 -8.65 -0.64
C VAL A 321 0.58 -9.75 0.44
N PRO A 322 -0.09 -10.91 0.28
CA PRO A 322 -0.01 -11.97 1.29
C PRO A 322 1.40 -12.51 1.52
N ALA A 323 2.18 -12.71 0.46
CA ALA A 323 3.54 -13.22 0.56
C ALA A 323 4.49 -12.23 1.26
N LEU A 324 4.24 -10.93 1.06
CA LEU A 324 4.96 -9.86 1.72
C LEU A 324 4.57 -9.75 3.21
N GLY A 325 3.27 -9.86 3.52
CA GLY A 325 2.79 -9.96 4.90
C GLY A 325 3.42 -11.12 5.65
N GLU A 326 3.49 -12.31 5.05
CA GLU A 326 4.19 -13.46 5.66
C GLU A 326 5.70 -13.19 5.87
N SER A 327 6.34 -12.38 5.00
CA SER A 327 7.74 -11.97 5.17
C SER A 327 7.91 -11.10 6.41
N VAL A 328 7.03 -10.10 6.56
CA VAL A 328 6.97 -9.21 7.73
C VAL A 328 6.74 -10.01 9.01
N ASP A 329 5.76 -10.93 9.02
CA ASP A 329 5.47 -11.79 10.17
C ASP A 329 6.66 -12.64 10.60
N ARG A 330 7.38 -13.24 9.64
CA ARG A 330 8.60 -14.01 9.91
C ARG A 330 9.69 -13.12 10.52
N LYS A 331 9.89 -11.91 9.99
CA LYS A 331 10.88 -10.95 10.52
C LYS A 331 10.52 -10.51 11.95
N LEU A 332 9.25 -10.22 12.21
CA LEU A 332 8.75 -9.89 13.55
C LEU A 332 8.93 -11.05 14.53
N ALA A 333 8.69 -12.30 14.09
CA ALA A 333 8.92 -13.49 14.91
C ALA A 333 10.40 -13.61 15.31
N ILE A 334 11.34 -13.42 14.38
CA ILE A 334 12.79 -13.44 14.65
C ILE A 334 13.17 -12.38 15.69
N ILE A 335 12.62 -11.16 15.57
CA ILE A 335 12.86 -10.08 16.53
C ILE A 335 12.33 -10.43 17.91
N ARG A 336 11.11 -10.99 17.99
CA ARG A 336 10.48 -11.43 19.24
C ARG A 336 11.27 -12.54 19.92
N ASP A 337 11.75 -13.52 19.15
CA ASP A 337 12.55 -14.63 19.68
C ASP A 337 13.91 -14.13 20.19
N THR A 338 14.52 -13.18 19.47
CA THR A 338 15.75 -12.52 19.91
C THR A 338 15.51 -11.73 21.21
N TYR A 339 14.42 -10.98 21.31
CA TYR A 339 14.00 -10.31 22.54
C TYR A 339 13.89 -11.30 23.71
N ALA A 340 13.19 -12.42 23.53
CA ALA A 340 12.96 -13.40 24.58
C ALA A 340 14.27 -14.01 25.07
N ALA A 341 15.19 -14.31 24.15
CA ALA A 341 16.52 -14.81 24.47
C ALA A 341 17.34 -13.79 25.29
N LEU A 342 17.35 -12.52 24.89
CA LEU A 342 18.08 -11.46 25.58
C LEU A 342 17.53 -11.16 26.98
N TYR A 343 16.20 -11.17 27.12
CA TYR A 343 15.55 -10.99 28.41
C TYR A 343 15.88 -12.16 29.36
N GLY A 344 15.86 -13.40 28.83
CA GLY A 344 16.30 -14.58 29.56
C GLY A 344 17.75 -14.48 30.05
N GLU A 345 18.67 -14.05 29.17
CA GLU A 345 20.09 -13.89 29.52
C GLU A 345 20.29 -12.77 30.58
N ALA A 346 19.57 -11.66 30.46
CA ALA A 346 19.61 -10.58 31.45
C ALA A 346 19.09 -11.01 32.84
N SER A 347 18.01 -11.79 32.87
CA SER A 347 17.41 -12.33 34.10
C SER A 347 18.34 -13.33 34.78
N SER A 348 18.94 -14.25 34.00
CA SER A 348 19.90 -15.23 34.50
C SER A 348 21.14 -14.56 35.11
N ARG A 349 21.74 -13.57 34.43
CA ARG A 349 22.87 -12.81 34.99
C ARG A 349 22.51 -12.05 36.27
N ARG A 350 21.29 -11.54 36.38
CA ARG A 350 20.84 -10.88 37.61
C ARG A 350 20.73 -11.88 38.77
N ALA A 351 20.24 -13.10 38.51
CA ALA A 351 20.20 -14.17 39.49
C ALA A 351 21.60 -14.59 39.94
N GLU A 352 22.54 -14.77 38.99
CA GLU A 352 23.95 -15.08 39.27
C GLU A 352 24.62 -13.98 40.12
N LEU A 353 24.40 -12.70 39.81
CA LEU A 353 24.92 -11.59 40.62
C LEU A 353 24.35 -11.57 42.04
N LEU A 354 23.07 -11.91 42.20
CA LEU A 354 22.45 -12.02 43.52
C LEU A 354 23.08 -13.18 44.30
N GLU A 355 23.28 -14.33 43.65
CA GLU A 355 23.96 -15.49 44.23
C GLU A 355 25.38 -15.15 44.67
N VAL A 356 26.19 -14.54 43.79
CA VAL A 356 27.55 -14.09 44.12
C VAL A 356 27.52 -13.07 45.26
N SER A 357 26.56 -12.15 45.29
CA SER A 357 26.45 -11.16 46.37
C SER A 357 26.16 -11.83 47.72
N VAL A 358 25.28 -12.84 47.74
CA VAL A 358 25.00 -13.64 48.95
C VAL A 358 26.25 -14.40 49.38
N VAL A 359 26.96 -15.05 48.45
CA VAL A 359 28.22 -15.76 48.74
C VAL A 359 29.29 -14.81 49.31
N VAL A 360 29.45 -13.62 48.72
CA VAL A 360 30.39 -12.59 49.21
C VAL A 360 30.00 -12.07 50.59
N LEU A 361 28.70 -11.84 50.85
CA LEU A 361 28.21 -11.40 52.15
C LEU A 361 28.51 -12.44 53.24
N ILE A 362 28.26 -13.73 52.95
CA ILE A 362 28.58 -14.84 53.84
C ILE A 362 30.08 -14.91 54.11
N MET A 363 30.91 -14.80 53.06
CA MET A 363 32.37 -14.80 53.21
C MET A 363 32.87 -13.64 54.07
N LEU A 364 32.31 -12.44 53.88
CA LEU A 364 32.64 -11.26 54.68
C LEU A 364 32.27 -11.46 56.15
N GLU A 365 31.10 -12.03 56.43
CA GLU A 365 30.64 -12.35 57.78
C GLU A 365 31.57 -13.35 58.47
N ILE A 366 32.00 -14.41 57.77
CA ILE A 366 32.96 -15.39 58.29
C ILE A 366 34.31 -14.73 58.62
N VAL A 367 34.84 -13.88 57.73
CA VAL A 367 36.11 -13.18 57.96
C VAL A 367 36.02 -12.22 59.15
N LEU A 368 34.93 -11.45 59.25
CA LEU A 368 34.68 -10.56 60.38
C LEU A 368 34.53 -11.33 61.70
N MET A 369 33.89 -12.49 61.68
CA MET A 369 33.77 -13.37 62.84
C MET A 369 35.13 -13.92 63.30
N LEU A 370 36.01 -14.27 62.36
CA LEU A 370 37.36 -14.74 62.66
C LEU A 370 38.27 -13.63 63.19
N LEU A 371 38.14 -12.39 62.69
CA LEU A 371 38.92 -11.23 63.15
C LEU A 371 38.46 -10.68 64.51
N ARG A 372 37.24 -11.01 64.95
CA ARG A 372 36.69 -10.63 66.27
C ARG A 372 36.99 -11.64 67.38
N ARG A 373 37.59 -12.79 67.05
CA ARG A 373 38.17 -13.74 68.02
C ARG A 373 39.65 -13.43 68.19
#